data_AF-A0A930MEU8-F1
#
_entry.id   AF-A0A930MEU8-F1
#
_cell.length_a   1.000
_cell.length_b   1.000
_cell.length_c   1.000
_cell.angle_alpha   90.00
_cell.angle_beta   90.00
_cell.angle_gamma   90.00
#
_symmetry.space_group_name_H-M   'P 1'
#
loop_
_entity.id
_entity.type
_entity.pdbx_description
1 polymer ?
#
loop_
_entity_poly.entity_id
_entity_poly.type
_entity_poly.pdbx_seq_one_letter_code
_entity_poly.pdbx_strand_id
1 'polypeptide(L)'
;MLSYWAVKLLSHFVCLLPHRAAMMIGAGLARLLWPFIPARRKRLAQTQIERCLRVSPAEAARIARESTLRFGPMLMEVLRFPVLRRHIEDYVTITGALDTMRTALAQGKGAIIATSHSGNWELMGGALALAGLP
;
A
#
# COMPACT_ATOMS: atom_id res chain seq x y z
N MET A 1 13.71 18.21 -6.91
CA MET A 1 12.84 19.37 -6.62
C MET A 1 11.59 19.39 -7.51
N LEU A 2 11.69 19.36 -8.84
CA LEU A 2 10.50 19.36 -9.73
C LEU A 2 9.56 18.16 -9.52
N SER A 3 10.10 16.95 -9.43
CA SER A 3 9.32 15.71 -9.19
C SER A 3 8.53 15.76 -7.89
N TYR A 4 9.11 16.33 -6.82
CA TYR A 4 8.43 16.54 -5.54
C TYR A 4 7.19 17.41 -5.71
N TRP A 5 7.34 18.57 -6.37
CA TRP A 5 6.22 19.48 -6.59
C TRP A 5 5.17 18.90 -7.54
N ALA A 6 5.57 18.14 -8.55
CA ALA A 6 4.65 17.43 -9.43
C ALA A 6 3.77 16.43 -8.66
N VAL A 7 4.37 15.63 -7.78
CA VAL A 7 3.62 14.69 -6.93
C VAL A 7 2.74 15.42 -5.93
N LYS A 8 3.22 16.54 -5.34
CA LYS A 8 2.41 17.38 -4.44
C LYS A 8 1.19 17.98 -5.14
N LEU A 9 1.37 18.45 -6.37
CA LEU A 9 0.28 18.97 -7.20
C LEU A 9 -0.73 17.88 -7.55
N LEU A 10 -0.26 16.71 -7.97
CA LEU A 10 -1.13 15.56 -8.22
C LEU A 10 -1.90 15.15 -6.96
N SER A 11 -1.21 15.05 -5.81
CA SER A 11 -1.82 14.76 -4.51
C SER A 11 -2.90 15.78 -4.15
N HIS A 12 -2.67 17.08 -4.40
CA HIS A 12 -3.67 18.11 -4.18
C HIS A 12 -4.95 17.84 -4.95
N PHE A 13 -4.87 17.60 -6.26
CA PHE A 13 -6.06 17.30 -7.07
C PHE A 13 -6.74 15.99 -6.67
N VAL A 14 -5.97 14.94 -6.40
CA VAL A 14 -6.54 13.66 -5.97
C VAL A 14 -7.22 13.79 -4.61
N CYS A 15 -6.76 14.67 -3.71
CA CYS A 15 -7.41 14.95 -2.43
C CYS A 15 -8.77 15.66 -2.57
N LEU A 16 -9.03 16.37 -3.67
CA LEU A 16 -10.33 17.00 -3.93
C LEU A 16 -11.42 15.98 -4.28
N LEU A 17 -11.04 14.79 -4.71
CA LEU A 17 -11.99 13.74 -5.10
C LEU A 17 -12.65 13.07 -3.87
N PRO A 18 -13.89 12.59 -3.99
CA PRO A 18 -14.45 11.64 -3.01
C PRO A 18 -13.61 10.35 -2.95
N HIS A 19 -13.53 9.72 -1.77
CA HIS A 19 -12.72 8.50 -1.58
C HIS A 19 -13.05 7.40 -2.60
N ARG A 20 -14.36 7.09 -2.78
CA ARG A 20 -14.81 6.08 -3.75
C ARG A 20 -14.39 6.41 -5.18
N ALA A 21 -14.49 7.68 -5.59
CA ALA A 21 -14.08 8.11 -6.93
C ALA A 21 -12.58 7.91 -7.15
N ALA A 22 -11.75 8.30 -6.19
CA ALA A 22 -10.31 8.09 -6.26
C ALA A 22 -9.94 6.60 -6.36
N MET A 23 -10.58 5.74 -5.57
CA MET A 23 -10.35 4.29 -5.62
C MET A 23 -10.75 3.69 -6.97
N MET A 24 -11.89 4.11 -7.52
CA MET A 24 -12.33 3.66 -8.86
C MET A 24 -11.38 4.12 -9.96
N ILE A 25 -10.88 5.36 -9.90
CA ILE A 25 -9.87 5.87 -10.85
C ILE A 25 -8.59 5.05 -10.73
N GLY A 26 -8.10 4.81 -9.52
CA GLY A 26 -6.92 3.97 -9.29
C GLY A 26 -7.08 2.56 -9.85
N ALA A 27 -8.22 1.91 -9.58
CA ALA A 27 -8.54 0.59 -10.12
C ALA A 27 -8.64 0.59 -11.66
N GLY A 28 -9.27 1.62 -12.24
CA GLY A 28 -9.38 1.81 -13.69
C GLY A 28 -8.01 1.98 -14.35
N LEU A 29 -7.16 2.84 -13.78
CA LEU A 29 -5.79 3.07 -14.26
C LEU A 29 -4.95 1.78 -14.18
N ALA A 30 -5.03 1.03 -13.09
CA ALA A 30 -4.28 -0.23 -12.98
C ALA A 30 -4.73 -1.26 -14.04
N ARG A 31 -6.04 -1.36 -14.31
CA ARG A 31 -6.59 -2.23 -15.36
C ARG A 31 -6.16 -1.76 -16.76
N LEU A 32 -6.17 -0.46 -17.00
CA LEU A 32 -5.74 0.15 -18.26
C LEU A 32 -4.24 -0.08 -18.51
N LEU A 33 -3.42 0.00 -17.47
CA LEU A 33 -1.97 -0.15 -17.54
C LEU A 33 -1.51 -1.61 -17.55
N TRP A 34 -2.33 -2.54 -17.07
CA TRP A 34 -2.00 -3.97 -17.00
C TRP A 34 -1.45 -4.57 -18.32
N PRO A 35 -2.04 -4.32 -19.51
CA PRO A 35 -1.51 -4.83 -20.77
C PRO A 35 -0.07 -4.38 -21.04
N PHE A 36 0.27 -3.14 -20.67
CA PHE A 36 1.57 -2.51 -20.91
C PHE A 36 2.67 -2.98 -19.95
N ILE A 37 2.31 -3.67 -18.86
CA ILE A 37 3.31 -4.25 -17.95
C ILE A 37 4.10 -5.34 -18.70
N PRO A 38 5.46 -5.29 -18.70
CA PRO A 38 6.28 -6.22 -19.44
C PRO A 38 5.99 -7.68 -19.08
N ALA A 39 5.84 -8.54 -20.10
CA ALA A 39 5.56 -9.97 -19.91
C ALA A 39 6.57 -10.66 -18.97
N ARG A 40 7.84 -10.25 -19.00
CA ARG A 40 8.88 -10.76 -18.09
C ARG A 40 8.54 -10.52 -16.61
N ARG A 41 7.97 -9.36 -16.26
CA ARG A 41 7.57 -9.03 -14.89
C ARG A 41 6.37 -9.87 -14.44
N LYS A 42 5.40 -10.07 -15.33
CA LYS A 42 4.23 -10.94 -15.09
C LYS A 42 4.66 -12.39 -14.82
N ARG A 43 5.53 -12.94 -15.68
CA ARG A 43 6.09 -14.30 -15.49
C ARG A 43 6.89 -14.43 -14.20
N LEU A 44 7.74 -13.45 -13.89
CA LEU A 44 8.52 -13.46 -12.64
C LEU A 44 7.59 -13.54 -11.42
N ALA A 45 6.57 -12.67 -11.35
CA ALA A 45 5.62 -12.68 -10.24
C ALA A 45 4.89 -14.03 -10.13
N GLN A 46 4.42 -14.57 -11.26
CA GLN A 46 3.79 -15.88 -11.31
C GLN A 46 4.71 -16.99 -10.78
N THR A 47 5.95 -17.10 -11.27
CA THR A 47 6.89 -18.15 -10.83
C THR A 47 7.22 -18.06 -9.34
N GLN A 48 7.34 -16.84 -8.79
CA GLN A 48 7.55 -16.66 -7.34
C GLN A 48 6.32 -17.14 -6.55
N ILE A 49 5.11 -16.83 -7.01
CA ILE A 49 3.87 -17.26 -6.36
C ILE A 49 3.71 -18.78 -6.43
N GLU A 50 3.96 -19.41 -7.58
CA GLU A 50 3.96 -20.88 -7.72
C GLU A 50 4.93 -21.51 -6.72
N ARG A 51 6.15 -20.97 -6.61
CA ARG A 51 7.18 -21.52 -5.73
C ARG A 51 6.83 -21.34 -4.24
N CYS A 52 6.35 -20.17 -3.85
CA CYS A 52 6.09 -19.82 -2.45
C CYS A 52 4.77 -20.41 -1.95
N LEU A 53 3.70 -20.37 -2.76
CA LEU A 53 2.37 -20.78 -2.35
C LEU A 53 2.01 -22.20 -2.83
N ARG A 54 2.81 -22.81 -3.71
CA ARG A 54 2.59 -24.17 -4.26
C ARG A 54 1.22 -24.34 -4.92
N VAL A 55 0.73 -23.30 -5.57
CA VAL A 55 -0.53 -23.28 -6.31
C VAL A 55 -0.33 -23.59 -7.79
N SER A 56 -1.42 -23.87 -8.51
CA SER A 56 -1.36 -24.13 -9.95
C SER A 56 -0.89 -22.88 -10.73
N PRO A 57 -0.33 -23.04 -11.95
CA PRO A 57 0.07 -21.90 -12.77
C PRO A 57 -1.05 -20.92 -13.09
N ALA A 58 -2.27 -21.43 -13.29
CA ALA A 58 -3.46 -20.60 -13.52
C ALA A 58 -3.80 -19.74 -12.30
N GLU A 59 -3.73 -20.33 -11.10
CA GLU A 59 -4.00 -19.62 -9.86
C GLU A 59 -2.89 -18.62 -9.53
N ALA A 60 -1.62 -18.99 -9.75
CA ALA A 60 -0.50 -18.07 -9.59
C ALA A 60 -0.59 -16.86 -10.53
N ALA A 61 -0.98 -17.07 -11.79
CA ALA A 61 -1.21 -15.98 -12.74
C ALA A 61 -2.36 -15.06 -12.29
N ARG A 62 -3.44 -15.63 -11.76
CA ARG A 62 -4.57 -14.87 -11.19
C ARG A 62 -4.11 -14.04 -9.99
N ILE A 63 -3.41 -14.63 -9.03
CA ILE A 63 -2.88 -13.92 -7.85
C ILE A 63 -1.90 -12.82 -8.27
N ALA A 64 -0.98 -13.10 -9.21
CA ALA A 64 -0.03 -12.12 -9.72
C ALA A 64 -0.74 -10.90 -10.32
N ARG A 65 -1.78 -11.15 -11.11
CA ARG A 65 -2.61 -10.10 -11.71
C ARG A 65 -3.32 -9.29 -10.63
N GLU A 66 -4.04 -9.94 -9.71
CA GLU A 66 -4.79 -9.24 -8.66
C GLU A 66 -3.87 -8.48 -7.70
N SER A 67 -2.68 -9.01 -7.40
CA SER A 67 -1.64 -8.32 -6.63
C SER A 67 -1.17 -7.06 -7.37
N THR A 68 -0.93 -7.17 -8.68
CA THR A 68 -0.50 -6.02 -9.51
C THR A 68 -1.58 -4.96 -9.60
N LEU A 69 -2.84 -5.34 -9.79
CA LEU A 69 -3.95 -4.38 -9.94
C LEU A 69 -4.23 -3.60 -8.66
N ARG A 70 -3.91 -4.15 -7.47
CA ARG A 70 -4.04 -3.44 -6.19
C ARG A 70 -3.14 -2.23 -6.05
N PHE A 71 -2.04 -2.12 -6.81
CA PHE A 71 -1.17 -0.94 -6.78
C PHE A 71 -1.87 0.35 -7.20
N GLY A 72 -2.92 0.28 -8.03
CA GLY A 72 -3.67 1.47 -8.45
C GLY A 72 -4.39 2.16 -7.28
N PRO A 73 -5.33 1.49 -6.60
CA PRO A 73 -5.97 2.00 -5.40
C PRO A 73 -4.95 2.38 -4.30
N MET A 74 -3.92 1.56 -4.08
CA MET A 74 -2.85 1.84 -3.11
C MET A 74 -2.14 3.18 -3.38
N LEU A 75 -1.78 3.46 -4.63
CA LEU A 75 -1.18 4.74 -5.01
C LEU A 75 -2.14 5.90 -4.72
N MET A 76 -3.44 5.73 -4.96
CA MET A 76 -4.45 6.74 -4.64
C MET A 76 -4.54 6.99 -3.13
N GLU A 77 -4.43 5.95 -2.30
CA GLU A 77 -4.38 6.10 -0.84
C GLU A 77 -3.16 6.91 -0.41
N VAL A 78 -1.97 6.62 -0.97
CA VAL A 78 -0.74 7.39 -0.68
C VAL A 78 -0.89 8.86 -1.07
N LEU A 79 -1.38 9.14 -2.27
CA LEU A 79 -1.62 10.51 -2.73
C LEU A 79 -2.67 11.23 -1.89
N ARG A 80 -3.63 10.50 -1.30
CA ARG A 80 -4.70 11.01 -0.45
C ARG A 80 -4.37 11.00 1.03
N PHE A 81 -3.19 10.57 1.42
CA PHE A 81 -2.79 10.53 2.83
C PHE A 81 -3.04 11.86 3.59
N PRO A 82 -2.87 13.07 2.99
CA PRO A 82 -3.18 14.32 3.69
C PRO A 82 -4.61 14.46 4.21
N VAL A 83 -5.60 13.85 3.54
CA VAL A 83 -7.01 13.82 3.98
C VAL A 83 -7.34 12.58 4.79
N LEU A 84 -6.75 11.43 4.47
CA LEU A 84 -6.97 10.17 5.20
C LEU A 84 -6.45 10.25 6.64
N ARG A 85 -5.29 10.89 6.86
CA ARG A 85 -4.66 10.98 8.19
C ARG A 85 -5.51 11.67 9.26
N ARG A 86 -6.54 12.43 8.87
CA ARG A 86 -7.44 13.13 9.80
C ARG A 86 -8.46 12.21 10.45
N HIS A 87 -8.70 11.06 9.82
CA HIS A 87 -9.69 10.05 10.20
C HIS A 87 -9.10 8.66 9.94
N ILE A 88 -7.82 8.44 10.30
CA ILE A 88 -7.09 7.23 9.91
C ILE A 88 -7.71 5.96 10.51
N GLU A 89 -8.35 6.11 11.67
CA GLU A 89 -9.09 5.08 12.40
C GLU A 89 -10.26 4.50 11.61
N ASP A 90 -10.85 5.25 10.67
CA ASP A 90 -11.90 4.75 9.78
C ASP A 90 -11.36 3.76 8.73
N TYR A 91 -10.05 3.79 8.48
CA TYR A 91 -9.39 3.01 7.42
C TYR A 91 -8.45 1.93 7.96
N VAL A 92 -7.89 2.13 9.16
CA VAL A 92 -6.86 1.27 9.72
C VAL A 92 -7.20 0.86 11.15
N THR A 93 -7.26 -0.45 11.36
CA THR A 93 -7.28 -1.05 12.70
C THR A 93 -5.91 -1.67 12.97
N ILE A 94 -5.25 -1.25 14.05
CA ILE A 94 -3.97 -1.81 14.48
C ILE A 94 -4.23 -2.88 15.54
N THR A 95 -3.93 -4.13 15.23
CA THR A 95 -4.17 -5.28 16.12
C THR A 95 -2.87 -5.80 16.71
N GLY A 96 -2.80 -5.94 18.04
CA GLY A 96 -1.71 -6.60 18.78
C GLY A 96 -0.36 -5.86 18.83
N ALA A 97 -0.05 -4.99 17.87
CA ALA A 97 1.26 -4.35 17.78
C ALA A 97 1.50 -3.24 18.82
N LEU A 98 0.47 -2.47 19.19
CA LEU A 98 0.65 -1.26 20.00
C LEU A 98 1.18 -1.55 21.41
N ASP A 99 0.61 -2.54 22.10
CA ASP A 99 1.02 -2.86 23.48
C ASP A 99 2.44 -3.44 23.53
N THR A 100 2.77 -4.33 22.59
CA THR A 100 4.12 -4.89 22.45
C THR A 100 5.13 -3.78 22.16
N MET A 101 4.80 -2.85 21.26
CA MET A 101 5.70 -1.75 20.91
C MET A 101 5.88 -0.76 22.05
N ARG A 102 4.80 -0.38 22.74
CA ARG A 102 4.89 0.50 23.92
C ARG A 102 5.76 -0.12 25.01
N THR A 103 5.61 -1.42 25.25
CA THR A 103 6.42 -2.17 26.22
C THR A 103 7.90 -2.20 25.82
N ALA A 104 8.21 -2.42 24.54
CA ALA A 104 9.58 -2.41 24.05
C ALA A 104 10.23 -1.02 24.16
N LEU A 105 9.50 0.03 23.77
CA LEU A 105 9.97 1.42 23.84
C LEU A 105 10.23 1.87 25.29
N ALA A 106 9.40 1.41 26.25
CA ALA A 106 9.58 1.72 27.68
C ALA A 106 10.91 1.20 28.27
N GLN A 107 11.58 0.24 27.60
CA GLN A 107 12.89 -0.25 28.03
C GLN A 107 14.04 0.71 27.69
N GLY A 108 13.77 1.82 26.97
CA GLY A 108 14.77 2.84 26.64
C GLY A 108 15.81 2.41 25.60
N LYS A 109 15.61 1.26 24.93
CA LYS A 109 16.54 0.71 23.93
C LYS A 109 16.10 0.95 22.47
N GLY A 110 14.93 1.55 22.27
CA GLY A 110 14.26 1.62 20.98
C GLY A 110 13.59 0.30 20.59
N ALA A 111 12.97 0.28 19.40
CA ALA A 111 12.31 -0.90 18.84
C ALA A 111 12.51 -0.96 17.32
N ILE A 112 12.52 -2.17 16.76
CA ILE A 112 12.61 -2.39 15.32
C ILE A 112 11.35 -3.13 14.86
N ILE A 113 10.65 -2.56 13.87
CA ILE A 113 9.55 -3.23 13.19
C ILE A 113 10.12 -3.92 11.95
N ALA A 114 10.25 -5.25 12.00
CA ALA A 114 10.55 -6.04 10.82
C ALA A 114 9.26 -6.26 10.01
N THR A 115 9.17 -5.67 8.82
CA THR A 115 7.99 -5.75 7.94
C THR A 115 8.34 -6.33 6.57
N SER A 116 7.32 -6.55 5.75
CA SER A 116 7.44 -7.02 4.37
C SER A 116 6.91 -5.97 3.39
N HIS A 117 7.34 -6.05 2.13
CA HIS A 117 6.76 -5.27 1.04
C HIS A 117 5.38 -5.86 0.65
N SER A 118 4.41 -5.73 1.55
CA SER A 118 3.07 -6.30 1.44
C SER A 118 2.00 -5.29 1.84
N GLY A 119 0.85 -5.36 1.16
CA GLY A 119 -0.25 -4.42 1.38
C GLY A 119 0.17 -2.98 1.08
N ASN A 120 -0.44 -2.03 1.79
CA ASN A 120 -0.09 -0.61 1.71
C ASN A 120 0.83 -0.25 2.90
N TRP A 121 2.14 -0.48 2.74
CA TRP A 121 3.09 -0.25 3.81
C TRP A 121 3.27 1.24 4.13
N GLU A 122 3.02 2.14 3.18
CA GLU A 122 3.02 3.59 3.41
C GLU A 122 1.89 3.99 4.37
N LEU A 123 0.69 3.46 4.15
CA LEU A 123 -0.46 3.72 5.03
C LEU A 123 -0.23 3.10 6.42
N MET A 124 0.37 1.91 6.49
CA MET A 124 0.78 1.29 7.75
C MET A 124 1.74 2.20 8.53
N GLY A 125 2.79 2.72 7.89
CA GLY A 125 3.75 3.63 8.54
C GLY A 125 3.08 4.91 9.04
N GLY A 126 2.21 5.49 8.21
CA GLY A 126 1.42 6.67 8.59
C GLY A 126 0.49 6.41 9.78
N ALA A 127 -0.19 5.28 9.81
CA ALA A 127 -1.09 4.91 10.90
C ALA A 127 -0.34 4.64 12.21
N LEU A 128 0.81 3.96 12.16
CA LEU A 128 1.65 3.73 13.35
C LEU A 128 2.15 5.06 13.93
N ALA A 129 2.60 5.99 13.08
CA ALA A 129 3.01 7.32 13.51
C ALA A 129 1.87 8.10 14.19
N LEU A 130 0.66 8.05 13.62
CA LEU A 130 -0.53 8.68 14.20
C LEU A 130 -0.99 8.01 15.51
N ALA A 131 -0.67 6.72 15.71
CA ALA A 131 -0.91 6.00 16.96
C ALA A 131 0.11 6.30 18.07
N GLY A 132 1.03 7.24 17.85
CA GLY A 132 2.03 7.70 18.81
C GLY A 132 3.28 6.83 18.89
N LEU A 133 3.54 6.02 17.85
CA LEU A 133 4.81 5.33 17.70
C LEU A 133 5.80 6.24 16.93
N PRO A 134 7.08 6.27 17.33
CA PRO A 134 8.09 7.12 16.71
C PRO A 134 8.45 6.70 15.28
#